data_AF-A0A927D430-F1
#
_entry.id   AF-A0A927D430-F1
#
_cell.length_a   1.000
_cell.length_b   1.000
_cell.length_c   1.000
_cell.angle_alpha   90.00
_cell.angle_beta   90.00
_cell.angle_gamma   90.00
#
_symmetry.space_group_name_H-M   'P 1'
#
loop_
_entity.id
_entity.type
_entity.pdbx_description
1 polymer ?
#
loop_
_entity_poly.entity_id
_entity_poly.type
_entity_poly.pdbx_seq_one_letter_code
_entity_poly.pdbx_strand_id
1 'polypeptide(L)'
;MRFLALVLCGLFLVACTEVEQAVDQTARKGAKGVVTEVLATRFPQVPKELITPFTDCIIDNSTADEVQEYVKAAVRGVDDGTVAAVRSALSRPETVSCVGGTVQVVL
;
A
#
# COMPACT_ATOMS: atom_id res chain seq x y z
N MET A 1 -34.53 -6.97 -27.13
CA MET A 1 -34.62 -6.76 -25.66
C MET A 1 -33.55 -7.51 -24.86
N ARG A 2 -33.27 -8.80 -25.13
CA ARG A 2 -32.20 -9.56 -24.42
C ARG A 2 -30.78 -9.02 -24.62
N PHE A 3 -30.45 -8.55 -25.83
CA PHE A 3 -29.16 -7.93 -26.12
C PHE A 3 -28.96 -6.57 -25.41
N LEU A 4 -30.04 -5.80 -25.24
CA LEU A 4 -30.00 -4.51 -24.53
C LEU A 4 -29.71 -4.73 -23.03
N ALA A 5 -30.29 -5.78 -22.44
CA ALA A 5 -30.04 -6.15 -21.05
C ALA A 5 -28.60 -6.64 -20.79
N LEU A 6 -28.01 -7.37 -21.75
CA LEU A 6 -26.61 -7.81 -21.68
C LEU A 6 -25.62 -6.63 -21.80
N VAL A 7 -25.89 -5.68 -22.69
CA VAL A 7 -25.08 -4.46 -22.82
C VAL A 7 -25.19 -3.60 -21.55
N LEU A 8 -26.40 -3.41 -21.01
CA LEU A 8 -26.59 -2.63 -19.79
C LEU A 8 -25.91 -3.26 -18.57
N CYS A 9 -25.92 -4.61 -18.46
CA CYS A 9 -25.22 -5.32 -17.39
C CYS A 9 -23.69 -5.20 -17.52
N GLY A 10 -23.17 -5.23 -18.75
CA GLY A 10 -21.73 -5.03 -19.02
C GLY A 10 -21.22 -3.65 -18.62
N LEU A 11 -22.02 -2.58 -18.79
CA LEU A 11 -21.62 -1.23 -18.36
C LEU A 11 -21.49 -1.09 -16.83
N PHE A 12 -22.29 -1.81 -16.05
CA PHE A 12 -22.19 -1.78 -14.59
C PHE A 12 -20.89 -2.42 -14.07
N LEU A 13 -20.40 -3.47 -14.74
CA LEU A 13 -19.16 -4.15 -14.36
C LEU A 13 -17.92 -3.27 -14.58
N VAL A 14 -17.88 -2.50 -15.68
CA VAL A 14 -16.76 -1.59 -15.97
C VAL A 14 -16.70 -0.45 -14.95
N ALA A 15 -17.86 0.06 -14.52
CA ALA A 15 -17.94 1.12 -13.52
C ALA A 15 -17.43 0.68 -12.12
N CYS A 16 -17.65 -0.58 -11.72
CA CYS A 16 -17.13 -1.08 -10.44
C CYS A 16 -15.60 -1.10 -10.42
N THR A 17 -14.95 -1.54 -11.50
CA THR A 17 -13.49 -1.67 -11.52
C THR A 17 -12.76 -0.32 -11.42
N GLU A 18 -13.30 0.72 -12.04
CA GLU A 18 -12.70 2.06 -11.96
C GLU A 18 -12.80 2.65 -10.55
N VAL A 19 -13.95 2.46 -9.89
CA VAL A 19 -14.19 2.93 -8.53
C VAL A 19 -13.29 2.18 -7.55
N GLU A 20 -13.16 0.85 -7.68
CA GLU A 20 -12.28 0.05 -6.81
C GLU A 20 -10.81 0.49 -6.92
N GLN A 21 -10.33 0.78 -8.14
CA GLN A 21 -8.97 1.29 -8.35
C GLN A 21 -8.76 2.66 -7.71
N ALA A 22 -9.74 3.57 -7.82
CA ALA A 22 -9.66 4.90 -7.21
C ALA A 22 -9.64 4.81 -5.67
N VAL A 23 -10.41 3.89 -5.08
CA VAL A 23 -10.44 3.63 -3.65
C VAL A 23 -9.10 3.05 -3.18
N ASP A 24 -8.55 2.07 -3.89
CA ASP A 24 -7.26 1.45 -3.56
C ASP A 24 -6.12 2.49 -3.57
N GLN A 25 -6.05 3.34 -4.59
CA GLN A 25 -5.05 4.42 -4.64
C GLN A 25 -5.20 5.41 -3.48
N THR A 26 -6.43 5.73 -3.08
CA THR A 26 -6.70 6.63 -1.97
C THR A 26 -6.29 5.99 -0.64
N ALA A 27 -6.62 4.72 -0.43
CA ALA A 27 -6.23 3.95 0.75
C ALA A 27 -4.70 3.87 0.86
N ARG A 28 -4.00 3.59 -0.25
CA ARG A 28 -2.53 3.57 -0.31
C ARG A 28 -1.92 4.92 0.05
N LYS A 29 -2.46 6.03 -0.47
CA LYS A 29 -2.01 7.38 -0.07
C LYS A 29 -2.17 7.62 1.43
N GLY A 30 -3.31 7.22 2.02
CA GLY A 30 -3.55 7.33 3.45
C GLY A 30 -2.60 6.46 4.29
N ALA A 31 -2.26 5.28 3.81
CA ALA A 31 -1.37 4.34 4.49
C ALA A 31 0.11 4.79 4.53
N LYS A 32 0.57 5.60 3.56
CA LYS A 32 1.97 6.08 3.51
C LYS A 32 2.42 6.79 4.79
N GLY A 33 1.54 7.60 5.39
CA GLY A 33 1.85 8.33 6.63
C GLY A 33 2.17 7.37 7.78
N VAL A 34 1.33 6.34 7.95
CA VAL A 34 1.47 5.34 9.00
C VAL A 34 2.72 4.49 8.79
N VAL A 35 2.96 4.01 7.57
CA VAL A 35 4.16 3.21 7.29
C VAL A 35 5.43 4.02 7.48
N THR A 36 5.43 5.30 7.11
CA THR A 36 6.54 6.23 7.38
C THR A 36 6.81 6.36 8.87
N GLU A 37 5.75 6.52 9.69
CA GLU A 37 5.86 6.57 11.15
C GLU A 37 6.41 5.27 11.73
N VAL A 38 5.89 4.12 11.26
CA VAL A 38 6.37 2.79 11.66
C VAL A 38 7.86 2.67 11.37
N LEU A 39 8.32 3.02 10.16
CA LEU A 39 9.73 2.96 9.81
C LEU A 39 10.57 3.87 10.71
N ALA A 40 10.13 5.11 10.93
CA ALA A 40 10.86 6.09 11.74
C ALA A 40 10.95 5.71 13.23
N THR A 41 9.94 5.03 13.78
CA THR A 41 9.81 4.79 15.23
C THR A 41 10.10 3.35 15.66
N ARG A 42 9.86 2.37 14.77
CA ARG A 42 9.99 0.93 15.06
C ARG A 42 11.11 0.25 14.28
N PHE A 43 11.63 0.89 13.22
CA PHE A 43 12.73 0.35 12.39
C PHE A 43 13.92 1.33 12.34
N PRO A 44 14.65 1.54 13.46
CA PRO A 44 15.74 2.53 13.53
C PRO A 44 16.94 2.23 12.61
N GLN A 45 16.97 1.04 12.04
CA GLN A 45 17.96 0.58 11.07
C GLN A 45 17.73 1.10 9.64
N VAL A 46 16.56 1.70 9.35
CA VAL A 46 16.30 2.35 8.06
C VAL A 46 16.84 3.79 8.09
N PRO A 47 17.77 4.16 7.20
CA PRO A 47 18.27 5.54 7.10
C PRO A 47 17.13 6.52 6.80
N LYS A 48 17.20 7.72 7.38
CA LYS A 48 16.12 8.72 7.26
C LYS A 48 15.88 9.13 5.81
N GLU A 49 16.94 9.20 5.04
CA GLU A 49 16.96 9.56 3.62
C GLU A 49 16.25 8.50 2.76
N LEU A 50 16.15 7.27 3.26
CA LEU A 50 15.55 6.13 2.58
C LEU A 50 14.16 5.77 3.14
N ILE A 51 13.63 6.50 4.14
CA ILE A 51 12.31 6.19 4.67
C ILE A 51 11.24 6.33 3.59
N THR A 52 11.23 7.42 2.82
CA THR A 52 10.25 7.63 1.75
C THR A 52 10.28 6.53 0.68
N PRO A 53 11.43 6.18 0.07
CA PRO A 53 11.44 5.11 -0.93
C PRO A 53 11.09 3.73 -0.34
N PHE A 54 11.44 3.45 0.91
CA PHE A 54 10.99 2.24 1.59
C PHE A 54 9.46 2.24 1.77
N THR A 55 8.89 3.34 2.28
CA THR A 55 7.44 3.50 2.43
C THR A 55 6.72 3.25 1.11
N ASP A 56 7.20 3.86 0.02
CA ASP A 56 6.58 3.71 -1.30
C ASP A 56 6.63 2.26 -1.78
N CYS A 57 7.79 1.62 -1.71
CA CYS A 57 7.93 0.20 -2.09
C CYS A 57 7.08 -0.73 -1.22
N ILE A 58 6.98 -0.48 0.09
CA ILE A 58 6.12 -1.26 0.99
C ILE A 58 4.67 -1.12 0.54
N ILE A 59 4.19 0.12 0.43
CA ILE A 59 2.79 0.40 0.08
C ILE A 59 2.43 -0.17 -1.29
N ASP A 60 3.32 -0.12 -2.27
CA ASP A 60 3.05 -0.63 -3.62
C ASP A 60 2.99 -2.17 -3.68
N ASN A 61 3.66 -2.86 -2.76
CA ASN A 61 3.72 -4.32 -2.70
C ASN A 61 2.89 -4.93 -1.55
N SER A 62 2.12 -4.10 -0.84
CA SER A 62 1.18 -4.55 0.20
C SER A 62 -0.13 -5.05 -0.38
N THR A 63 -0.71 -6.04 0.29
CA THR A 63 -2.07 -6.53 -0.01
C THR A 63 -3.13 -5.50 0.40
N ALA A 64 -4.36 -5.64 -0.13
CA ALA A 64 -5.47 -4.78 0.26
C ALA A 64 -5.76 -4.85 1.78
N ASP A 65 -5.64 -6.03 2.39
CA ASP A 65 -5.82 -6.22 3.84
C ASP A 65 -4.74 -5.51 4.66
N GLU A 66 -3.47 -5.61 4.23
CA GLU A 66 -2.35 -4.89 4.85
C GLU A 66 -2.54 -3.37 4.73
N VAL A 67 -2.93 -2.87 3.56
CA VAL A 67 -3.26 -1.44 3.35
C VAL A 67 -4.39 -1.00 4.26
N GLN A 68 -5.45 -1.81 4.39
CA GLN A 68 -6.56 -1.50 5.27
C GLN A 68 -6.13 -1.45 6.75
N GLU A 69 -5.23 -2.34 7.18
CA GLU A 69 -4.66 -2.30 8.53
C GLU A 69 -3.87 -1.00 8.76
N TYR A 70 -3.05 -0.57 7.80
CA TYR A 70 -2.33 0.70 7.90
C TYR A 70 -3.28 1.89 8.01
N VAL A 71 -4.36 1.91 7.22
CA VAL A 71 -5.37 2.98 7.30
C VAL A 71 -6.08 3.00 8.65
N LYS A 72 -6.41 1.83 9.22
CA LYS A 72 -7.00 1.75 10.57
C LYS A 72 -6.04 2.28 11.63
N ALA A 73 -4.76 1.93 11.53
CA ALA A 73 -3.70 2.38 12.42
C ALA A 73 -3.52 3.92 12.39
N ALA A 74 -3.88 4.60 11.30
CA ALA A 74 -3.87 6.07 11.25
C ALA A 74 -4.82 6.71 12.29
N VAL A 75 -5.91 6.02 12.65
CA VAL A 75 -6.92 6.52 13.60
C VAL A 75 -6.68 5.99 15.01
N ARG A 76 -6.37 4.69 15.15
CA ARG A 76 -6.22 4.02 16.45
C ARG A 76 -4.80 4.01 17.00
N GLY A 77 -3.83 4.46 16.20
CA GLY A 77 -2.39 4.38 16.49
C GLY A 77 -1.75 3.09 15.97
N VAL A 78 -0.43 3.14 15.81
CA VAL A 78 0.43 2.02 15.40
C VAL A 78 0.61 1.04 16.56
N ASP A 79 0.42 -0.25 16.29
CA ASP A 79 0.70 -1.33 17.25
C ASP A 79 1.51 -2.48 16.61
N ASP A 80 1.68 -3.56 17.38
CA ASP A 80 2.46 -4.74 16.95
C ASP A 80 1.87 -5.41 15.70
N GLY A 81 0.55 -5.35 15.51
CA GLY A 81 -0.11 -5.85 14.30
C GLY A 81 0.27 -5.03 13.08
N THR A 82 0.28 -3.71 13.21
CA THR A 82 0.74 -2.80 12.15
C THR A 82 2.21 -3.05 11.80
N VAL A 83 3.07 -3.22 12.82
CA VAL A 83 4.51 -3.52 12.64
C VAL A 83 4.71 -4.86 11.94
N ALA A 84 3.96 -5.89 12.34
CA ALA A 84 4.02 -7.21 11.72
C ALA A 84 3.59 -7.15 10.24
N ALA A 85 2.54 -6.40 9.92
CA ALA A 85 2.10 -6.19 8.55
C ALA A 85 3.14 -5.45 7.70
N VAL A 86 3.79 -4.42 8.22
CA VAL A 86 4.92 -3.75 7.53
C VAL A 86 6.09 -4.71 7.31
N ARG A 87 6.43 -5.52 8.31
CA ARG A 87 7.51 -6.51 8.21
C ARG A 87 7.18 -7.60 7.19
N SER A 88 5.93 -8.04 7.12
CA SER A 88 5.41 -8.98 6.12
C SER A 88 5.57 -8.41 4.71
N ALA A 89 5.16 -7.17 4.48
CA ALA A 89 5.34 -6.51 3.19
C ALA A 89 6.82 -6.35 2.82
N LEU A 90 7.69 -6.01 3.78
CA LEU A 90 9.13 -5.88 3.59
C LEU A 90 9.85 -7.20 3.28
N SER A 91 9.37 -8.35 3.78
CA SER A 91 10.02 -9.64 3.55
C SER A 91 9.72 -10.22 2.15
N ARG A 92 8.85 -9.57 1.38
CA ARG A 92 8.51 -9.98 0.02
C ARG A 92 9.67 -9.68 -0.94
N PRO A 93 9.99 -10.61 -1.85
CA PRO A 93 11.08 -10.42 -2.80
C PRO A 93 10.84 -9.23 -3.74
N GLU A 94 9.58 -8.96 -4.13
CA GLU A 94 9.22 -7.76 -4.90
C GLU A 94 9.57 -6.46 -4.16
N THR A 95 9.27 -6.36 -2.87
CA THR A 95 9.56 -5.16 -2.05
C THR A 95 11.07 -4.97 -1.87
N VAL A 96 11.81 -6.05 -1.58
CA VAL A 96 13.27 -6.01 -1.47
C VAL A 96 13.91 -5.54 -2.78
N SER A 97 13.41 -6.02 -3.91
CA SER A 97 13.89 -5.63 -5.24
C SER A 97 13.56 -4.17 -5.56
N CYS A 98 12.36 -3.71 -5.22
CA CYS A 98 11.95 -2.31 -5.36
C CYS A 98 12.89 -1.39 -4.59
N VAL A 99 13.10 -1.68 -3.30
CA VAL A 99 14.00 -0.91 -2.44
C VAL A 99 15.42 -0.89 -2.99
N GLY A 100 15.96 -2.05 -3.38
CA GLY A 100 17.31 -2.14 -3.96
C GLY A 100 17.46 -1.28 -5.23
N GLY A 101 16.45 -1.31 -6.11
CA GLY A 101 16.40 -0.48 -7.30
C GLY A 101 16.31 1.02 -6.98
N THR A 102 15.47 1.41 -6.03
CA THR A 102 15.31 2.83 -5.66
C THR A 102 16.54 3.39 -4.97
N VAL A 103 17.19 2.62 -4.09
CA VAL A 103 18.44 3.02 -3.41
C VAL A 103 19.55 3.31 -4.43
N GLN A 104 19.61 2.55 -5.52
CA GLN A 104 20.57 2.76 -6.61
C GLN A 104 20.40 4.09 -7.35
N VAL A 105 19.20 4.68 -7.35
CA VAL A 105 18.88 5.95 -8.04
C VAL A 105 19.20 7.17 -7.17
N VAL A 106 19.32 6.99 -5.85
CA VAL A 106 19.53 8.07 -4.88
C VAL A 106 21.02 8.24 -4.51
N LEU A 107 21.86 7.24 -4.82
CA LEU A 107 23.33 7.25 -4.66
C LEU A 107 24.03 7.73 -5.94
#